data_AF-A0A7S3MJ04-F1
#
_entry.id   AF-A0A7S3MJ04-F1
#
_cell.length_a   1.000
_cell.length_b   1.000
_cell.length_c   1.000
_cell.angle_alpha   90.00
_cell.angle_beta   90.00
_cell.angle_gamma   90.00
#
_symmetry.space_group_name_H-M   'P 1'
#
loop_
_entity.id
_entity.type
_entity.pdbx_description
1 polymer ?
#
loop_
_entity_poly.entity_id
_entity_poly.type
_entity_poly.pdbx_seq_one_letter_code
_entity_poly.pdbx_strand_id
1 'polypeptide(L)'
;MSTDPFYRMFPAYLGTATEEDTASQYLQNVQGHCFMNMNISTGFSTNEAGALTVSVTYDMNESLGFCAEHLQASTAFSDSYNFYFYSGYKQFELTFTDEWEIADVKKNGIRFFTYCSDPFTFLQSTVTSALMWLGGNGASKYLPTFGDKPTNYQKEMNAKFLKQFTGIGLQERIINIVDIDQGLLKTGDILIGRRFTGDATQWMLLEGGYANHAAMIFAPADSKKKYVLDCPRDAGQFNPQ
;
A
#
# COMPACT_ATOMS: atom_id res chain seq x y z
N MET A 1 16.43 -6.81 -11.34
CA MET A 1 15.51 -6.14 -10.39
C MET A 1 16.28 -5.06 -9.66
N SER A 2 15.63 -3.91 -9.38
CA SER A 2 16.25 -2.79 -8.65
C SER A 2 16.76 -3.28 -7.27
N THR A 3 17.98 -2.88 -6.89
CA THR A 3 18.58 -3.21 -5.58
C THR A 3 18.05 -2.31 -4.47
N ASP A 4 17.24 -1.30 -4.78
CA ASP A 4 16.75 -0.37 -3.78
C ASP A 4 15.68 -1.02 -2.87
N PRO A 5 15.64 -0.65 -1.58
CA PRO A 5 14.74 -1.28 -0.61
C PRO A 5 13.30 -0.76 -0.69
N PHE A 6 12.97 0.18 -1.59
CA PHE A 6 11.66 0.84 -1.56
C PHE A 6 10.52 -0.15 -1.76
N TYR A 7 9.49 -0.01 -0.92
CA TYR A 7 8.20 -0.66 -1.13
C TYR A 7 8.24 -2.19 -1.20
N ARG A 8 9.33 -2.82 -0.74
CA ARG A 8 9.38 -4.27 -0.51
C ARG A 8 8.45 -4.70 0.63
N MET A 9 8.04 -3.73 1.43
CA MET A 9 6.99 -3.85 2.45
C MET A 9 5.56 -3.94 1.88
N PHE A 10 5.33 -3.85 0.57
CA PHE A 10 4.01 -4.12 0.02
C PHE A 10 3.85 -5.59 -0.34
N PRO A 11 2.78 -6.23 0.15
CA PRO A 11 2.54 -7.63 -0.14
C PRO A 11 2.08 -7.82 -1.60
N ALA A 12 2.53 -8.91 -2.21
CA ALA A 12 1.89 -9.48 -3.39
C ALA A 12 0.81 -10.47 -2.94
N TYR A 13 -0.38 -10.34 -3.53
CA TYR A 13 -1.50 -11.23 -3.26
C TYR A 13 -1.27 -12.59 -3.93
N LEU A 14 -1.39 -13.66 -3.15
CA LEU A 14 -1.22 -15.05 -3.61
C LEU A 14 -2.56 -15.72 -3.90
N GLY A 15 -3.59 -15.43 -3.10
CA GLY A 15 -4.90 -16.05 -3.24
C GLY A 15 -5.75 -15.90 -1.98
N THR A 16 -6.97 -16.42 -2.06
CA THR A 16 -7.91 -16.48 -0.93
C THR A 16 -8.45 -17.90 -0.84
N ALA A 17 -8.56 -18.42 0.37
CA ALA A 17 -9.26 -19.66 0.65
C ALA A 17 -10.56 -19.35 1.41
N THR A 18 -11.68 -19.91 0.94
CA THR A 18 -12.99 -19.80 1.60
C THR A 18 -13.48 -21.17 2.05
N GLU A 19 -14.37 -21.18 3.05
CA GLU A 19 -14.92 -22.42 3.60
C GLU A 19 -15.76 -23.20 2.57
N GLU A 20 -16.51 -22.48 1.73
CA GLU A 20 -17.44 -23.08 0.77
C GLU A 20 -16.77 -23.55 -0.54
N ASP A 21 -15.63 -22.97 -0.92
CA ASP A 21 -14.94 -23.32 -2.17
C ASP A 21 -13.71 -24.20 -1.90
N THR A 22 -13.91 -25.51 -2.08
CA THR A 22 -12.85 -26.51 -1.91
C THR A 22 -11.69 -26.33 -2.88
N ALA A 23 -11.88 -25.71 -4.06
CA ALA A 23 -10.79 -25.44 -4.98
C ALA A 23 -9.90 -24.30 -4.45
N SER A 24 -10.52 -23.26 -3.89
CA SER A 24 -9.80 -22.14 -3.26
C SER A 24 -8.94 -22.55 -2.06
N GLN A 25 -9.32 -23.66 -1.40
CA GLN A 25 -8.59 -24.24 -0.27
C GLN A 25 -7.24 -24.86 -0.65
N TYR A 26 -6.96 -25.07 -1.94
CA TYR A 26 -5.69 -25.62 -2.43
C TYR A 26 -5.11 -24.71 -3.52
N LEU A 27 -4.27 -23.76 -3.10
CA LEU A 27 -3.53 -22.90 -4.01
C LEU A 27 -2.24 -23.62 -4.41
N GLN A 28 -2.12 -24.01 -5.67
CA GLN A 28 -0.97 -24.75 -6.18
C GLN A 28 -0.07 -23.90 -7.07
N ASN A 29 1.22 -24.20 -7.07
CA ASN A 29 2.22 -23.54 -7.93
C ASN A 29 2.24 -22.01 -7.77
N VAL A 30 1.98 -21.52 -6.55
CA VAL A 30 2.07 -20.09 -6.27
C VAL A 30 3.54 -19.70 -6.16
N GLN A 31 3.91 -18.60 -6.82
CA GLN A 31 5.29 -18.13 -6.84
C GLN A 31 5.51 -17.10 -5.73
N GLY A 32 6.54 -17.33 -4.94
CA GLY A 32 7.02 -16.40 -3.93
C GLY A 32 8.24 -15.62 -4.43
N HIS A 33 8.85 -14.85 -3.53
CA HIS A 33 10.13 -14.20 -3.83
C HIS A 33 11.29 -15.20 -3.80
N CYS A 34 11.29 -16.09 -2.81
CA CYS A 34 12.38 -17.04 -2.54
C CYS A 34 12.08 -18.44 -3.09
N PHE A 35 10.81 -18.77 -3.31
CA PHE A 35 10.36 -20.09 -3.76
C PHE A 35 9.66 -20.01 -5.10
N MET A 36 10.09 -20.86 -6.03
CA MET A 36 9.50 -20.95 -7.37
C MET A 36 8.18 -21.71 -7.38
N ASN A 37 7.94 -22.56 -6.37
CA ASN A 37 6.73 -23.35 -6.27
C ASN A 37 6.32 -23.53 -4.81
N MET A 38 5.28 -22.82 -4.39
CA MET A 38 4.63 -23.02 -3.11
C MET A 38 3.24 -23.60 -3.33
N ASN A 39 2.84 -24.50 -2.44
CA ASN A 39 1.45 -24.92 -2.31
C ASN A 39 0.92 -24.45 -0.96
N ILE A 40 -0.29 -23.91 -0.97
CA ILE A 40 -1.00 -23.46 0.24
C ILE A 40 -2.26 -24.31 0.34
N SER A 41 -2.40 -25.07 1.42
CA SER A 41 -3.64 -25.80 1.71
C SER A 41 -4.29 -25.29 2.99
N THR A 42 -5.60 -25.08 2.93
CA THR A 42 -6.39 -24.50 4.02
C THR A 42 -7.55 -25.42 4.39
N GLY A 43 -7.76 -25.66 5.68
CA GLY A 43 -8.89 -26.42 6.19
C GLY A 43 -9.64 -25.62 7.26
N PHE A 44 -10.96 -25.64 7.20
CA PHE A 44 -11.86 -24.94 8.12
C PHE A 44 -12.57 -25.94 9.02
N SER A 45 -12.61 -25.68 10.33
CA SER A 45 -13.39 -26.47 11.28
C SER A 45 -13.98 -25.58 12.36
N THR A 46 -15.25 -25.79 12.71
CA THR A 46 -15.90 -25.10 13.82
C THR A 46 -16.08 -26.08 14.98
N ASN A 47 -15.67 -25.71 16.18
CA ASN A 47 -15.83 -26.56 17.35
C ASN A 47 -17.24 -26.42 17.97
N GLU A 48 -17.56 -27.28 18.95
CA GLU A 48 -18.87 -27.27 19.64
C GLU A 48 -19.15 -25.97 20.40
N ALA A 49 -18.09 -25.22 20.78
CA ALA A 49 -18.21 -23.92 21.44
C ALA A 49 -18.42 -22.76 20.44
N GLY A 50 -18.49 -23.05 19.13
CA GLY A 50 -18.69 -22.06 18.08
C GLY A 50 -17.42 -21.35 17.62
N ALA A 51 -16.24 -21.69 18.14
CA ALA A 51 -14.97 -21.11 17.68
C ALA A 51 -14.56 -21.73 16.34
N LEU A 52 -14.14 -20.88 15.40
CA LEU A 52 -13.66 -21.28 14.09
C LEU A 52 -12.15 -21.50 14.14
N THR A 53 -11.69 -22.66 13.70
CA THR A 53 -10.27 -22.96 13.52
C THR A 53 -9.96 -23.09 12.03
N VAL A 54 -8.96 -22.36 11.58
CA VAL A 54 -8.42 -22.43 10.22
C VAL A 54 -7.02 -23.01 10.28
N SER A 55 -6.90 -24.25 9.81
CA SER A 55 -5.60 -24.88 9.57
C SER A 55 -5.03 -24.39 8.24
N VAL A 56 -3.81 -23.89 8.26
CA VAL A 56 -3.11 -23.44 7.06
C VAL A 56 -1.79 -24.18 6.98
N THR A 57 -1.50 -24.69 5.80
CA THR A 57 -0.28 -25.42 5.49
C THR A 57 0.41 -24.79 4.30
N TYR A 58 1.68 -24.46 4.47
CA TYR A 58 2.60 -24.07 3.41
C TYR A 58 3.54 -25.23 3.10
N ASP A 59 3.53 -25.67 1.86
CA ASP A 59 4.52 -26.58 1.30
C ASP A 59 5.40 -25.81 0.32
N MET A 60 6.61 -25.46 0.76
CA MET A 60 7.54 -24.63 0.01
C MET A 60 8.57 -25.52 -0.68
N ASN A 61 8.33 -25.79 -1.95
CA ASN A 61 9.22 -26.58 -2.79
C ASN A 61 10.18 -25.65 -3.56
N GLU A 62 11.38 -26.16 -3.84
CA GLU A 62 12.36 -25.48 -4.70
C GLU A 62 12.75 -24.05 -4.23
N SER A 63 13.54 -23.98 -3.16
CA SER A 63 14.17 -22.73 -2.70
C SER A 63 15.28 -22.27 -3.64
N LEU A 64 15.35 -20.96 -3.89
CA LEU A 64 16.43 -20.31 -4.64
C LEU A 64 17.72 -20.11 -3.82
N GLY A 65 17.82 -20.69 -2.61
CA GLY A 65 19.05 -20.70 -1.79
C GLY A 65 18.84 -20.20 -0.36
N PHE A 66 19.77 -19.38 0.14
CA PHE A 66 19.65 -18.76 1.48
C PHE A 66 18.75 -17.52 1.42
N CYS A 67 17.45 -17.76 1.24
CA CYS A 67 16.42 -16.72 1.14
C CYS A 67 15.27 -17.07 2.08
N ALA A 68 14.74 -16.08 2.82
CA ALA A 68 13.58 -16.25 3.69
C ALA A 68 12.35 -15.65 3.02
N GLU A 69 11.33 -16.48 2.81
CA GLU A 69 10.03 -16.02 2.33
C GLU A 69 9.23 -15.44 3.51
N HIS A 70 8.70 -14.24 3.33
CA HIS A 70 7.80 -13.61 4.27
C HIS A 70 6.37 -13.79 3.77
N LEU A 71 5.62 -14.66 4.43
CA LEU A 71 4.23 -14.95 4.12
C LEU A 71 3.32 -14.30 5.16
N GLN A 72 2.14 -13.88 4.72
CA GLN A 72 1.11 -13.35 5.59
C GLN A 72 -0.22 -14.03 5.28
N ALA A 73 -0.90 -14.48 6.33
CA ALA A 73 -2.30 -14.88 6.30
C ALA A 73 -3.13 -13.79 7.00
N SER A 74 -4.21 -13.33 6.39
CA SER A 74 -4.98 -12.20 6.93
C SER A 74 -6.48 -12.36 6.71
N THR A 75 -7.27 -11.84 7.65
CA THR A 75 -8.71 -11.62 7.48
C THR A 75 -8.95 -10.30 6.73
N ALA A 76 -10.18 -9.96 6.37
CA ALA A 76 -10.42 -8.74 5.62
C ALA A 76 -10.26 -7.46 6.45
N PHE A 77 -10.46 -7.54 7.78
CA PHE A 77 -10.61 -6.34 8.61
C PHE A 77 -9.73 -6.27 9.86
N SER A 78 -9.37 -7.39 10.49
CA SER A 78 -8.88 -7.37 11.88
C SER A 78 -7.41 -7.81 11.96
N ASP A 79 -7.11 -8.96 11.38
CA ASP A 79 -5.93 -9.72 11.77
C ASP A 79 -5.00 -10.00 10.62
N SER A 80 -3.70 -9.97 10.94
CA SER A 80 -2.68 -10.46 10.03
C SER A 80 -1.58 -11.22 10.77
N TYR A 81 -1.33 -12.43 10.31
CA TYR A 81 -0.37 -13.37 10.86
C TYR A 81 0.81 -13.46 9.91
N ASN A 82 1.99 -13.09 10.39
CA ASN A 82 3.21 -13.00 9.58
C ASN A 82 4.16 -14.15 9.91
N PHE A 83 4.71 -14.77 8.87
CA PHE A 83 5.58 -15.93 8.98
C PHE A 83 6.82 -15.75 8.12
N TYR A 84 7.96 -16.23 8.60
CA TYR A 84 9.22 -16.21 7.87
C TYR A 84 9.76 -17.64 7.73
N PHE A 85 9.99 -18.06 6.49
CA PHE A 85 10.36 -19.43 6.20
C PHE A 85 11.57 -19.52 5.28
N TYR A 86 12.53 -20.38 5.64
CA TYR A 86 13.73 -20.63 4.83
C TYR A 86 13.61 -21.89 3.95
N SER A 87 12.76 -22.84 4.34
CA SER A 87 12.52 -24.08 3.58
C SER A 87 11.40 -24.93 4.20
N GLY A 88 10.82 -25.83 3.41
CA GLY A 88 10.13 -27.03 3.87
C GLY A 88 8.62 -26.90 4.07
N TYR A 89 8.07 -27.81 4.87
CA TYR A 89 6.65 -27.90 5.19
C TYR A 89 6.35 -27.21 6.53
N LYS A 90 5.31 -26.38 6.57
CA LYS A 90 4.87 -25.66 7.78
C LYS A 90 3.36 -25.67 7.89
N GLN A 91 2.87 -25.97 9.07
CA GLN A 91 1.45 -25.97 9.39
C GLN A 91 1.20 -25.17 10.67
N PHE A 92 0.12 -24.40 10.68
CA PHE A 92 -0.35 -23.65 11.83
C PHE A 92 -1.87 -23.61 11.84
N GLU A 93 -2.41 -23.34 13.01
CA GLU A 93 -3.84 -23.22 13.24
C GLU A 93 -4.13 -21.82 13.75
N LEU A 94 -5.09 -21.15 13.12
CA LEU A 94 -5.62 -19.86 13.54
C LEU A 94 -6.98 -20.12 14.17
N THR A 95 -7.15 -19.76 15.43
CA THR A 95 -8.43 -19.94 16.14
C THR A 95 -9.08 -18.58 16.37
N PHE A 96 -10.30 -18.43 15.86
CA PHE A 96 -11.12 -17.23 15.97
C PHE A 96 -12.27 -17.50 16.94
N THR A 97 -12.41 -16.63 17.94
CA THR A 97 -13.47 -16.69 18.94
C THR A 97 -14.45 -15.52 18.86
N ASP A 98 -14.08 -14.44 18.17
CA ASP A 98 -14.94 -13.27 17.99
C ASP A 98 -15.95 -13.50 16.85
N GLU A 99 -17.23 -13.20 17.11
CA GLU A 99 -18.30 -13.46 16.15
C GLU A 99 -18.16 -12.65 14.86
N TRP A 100 -17.63 -11.42 14.92
CA TRP A 100 -17.44 -10.59 13.73
C TRP A 100 -16.29 -11.09 12.87
N GLU A 101 -15.21 -11.56 13.50
CA GLU A 101 -14.10 -12.19 12.79
C GLU A 101 -14.52 -13.51 12.15
N ILE A 102 -15.28 -14.33 12.87
CA ILE A 102 -15.83 -15.58 12.34
C ILE A 102 -16.73 -15.28 11.13
N ALA A 103 -17.61 -14.28 11.23
CA ALA A 103 -18.47 -13.86 10.13
C ALA A 103 -17.66 -13.34 8.93
N ASP A 104 -16.58 -12.61 9.18
CA ASP A 104 -15.66 -12.14 8.13
C ASP A 104 -14.96 -13.29 7.43
N VAL A 105 -14.37 -14.23 8.16
CA VAL A 105 -13.68 -15.39 7.59
C VAL A 105 -14.65 -16.25 6.78
N LYS A 106 -15.88 -16.47 7.27
CA LYS A 106 -16.90 -17.22 6.53
C LYS A 106 -17.30 -16.55 5.23
N LYS A 107 -17.40 -15.22 5.22
CA LYS A 107 -17.85 -14.46 4.04
C LYS A 107 -16.73 -14.19 3.04
N ASN A 108 -15.55 -13.81 3.53
CA ASN A 108 -14.46 -13.27 2.73
C ASN A 108 -13.25 -14.22 2.65
N GLY A 109 -13.21 -15.27 3.45
CA GLY A 109 -12.10 -16.22 3.51
C GLY A 109 -10.86 -15.68 4.21
N ILE A 110 -9.80 -16.50 4.18
CA ILE A 110 -8.44 -16.10 4.56
C ILE A 110 -7.66 -15.75 3.32
N ARG A 111 -7.00 -14.59 3.34
CA ARG A 111 -6.18 -14.07 2.25
C ARG A 111 -4.71 -14.36 2.51
N PHE A 112 -4.00 -14.76 1.48
CA PHE A 112 -2.58 -15.07 1.54
C PHE A 112 -1.77 -14.07 0.73
N PHE A 113 -0.65 -13.67 1.29
CA PHE A 113 0.26 -12.70 0.73
C PHE A 113 1.71 -13.14 0.90
N THR A 114 2.58 -12.71 -0.02
CA THR A 114 4.04 -12.81 0.10
C THR A 114 4.65 -11.41 0.05
N TYR A 115 5.77 -11.20 0.74
CA TYR A 115 6.56 -9.98 0.63
C TYR A 115 7.90 -10.26 -0.05
N CYS A 116 8.35 -9.32 -0.86
CA CYS A 116 9.66 -9.36 -1.50
C CYS A 116 10.80 -8.91 -0.55
N SER A 117 10.74 -9.32 0.72
CA SER A 117 11.75 -8.95 1.73
C SER A 117 11.81 -9.92 2.90
N ASP A 118 13.03 -10.26 3.30
CA ASP A 118 13.30 -10.79 4.63
C ASP A 118 13.01 -9.72 5.72
N PRO A 119 12.96 -10.08 7.03
CA PRO A 119 12.62 -9.14 8.09
C PRO A 119 13.50 -7.87 8.15
N PHE A 120 14.80 -7.99 7.86
CA PHE A 120 15.72 -6.85 7.91
C PHE A 120 15.49 -5.92 6.73
N THR A 121 15.35 -6.50 5.54
CA THR A 121 15.00 -5.76 4.32
C THR A 121 13.62 -5.12 4.45
N PHE A 122 12.65 -5.79 5.09
CA PHE A 122 11.32 -5.26 5.38
C PHE A 122 11.39 -4.04 6.30
N LEU A 123 12.16 -4.12 7.39
CA LEU A 123 12.36 -3.01 8.31
C LEU A 123 13.06 -1.85 7.61
N GLN A 124 14.12 -2.13 6.84
CA GLN A 124 14.82 -1.10 6.07
C GLN A 124 13.89 -0.44 5.04
N SER A 125 13.08 -1.22 4.32
CA SER A 125 12.05 -0.72 3.39
C SER A 125 11.08 0.19 4.14
N THR A 126 10.53 -0.27 5.26
CA THR A 126 9.55 0.47 6.06
C THR A 126 10.12 1.80 6.56
N VAL A 127 11.31 1.79 7.13
CA VAL A 127 11.97 3.02 7.61
C VAL A 127 12.29 3.95 6.45
N THR A 128 12.82 3.43 5.34
CA THR A 128 13.17 4.24 4.17
C THR A 128 11.94 4.89 3.56
N SER A 129 10.87 4.11 3.37
CA SER A 129 9.60 4.61 2.85
C SER A 129 8.92 5.59 3.81
N ALA A 130 8.95 5.33 5.12
CA ALA A 130 8.47 6.29 6.12
C ALA A 130 9.26 7.61 6.03
N LEU A 131 10.60 7.56 5.97
CA LEU A 131 11.41 8.77 5.82
C LEU A 131 11.14 9.52 4.51
N MET A 132 10.75 8.82 3.44
CA MET A 132 10.25 9.45 2.21
C MET A 132 8.92 10.18 2.41
N TRP A 133 8.02 9.63 3.24
CA TRP A 133 6.67 10.17 3.47
C TRP A 133 6.56 11.22 4.57
N LEU A 134 7.53 11.31 5.47
CA LEU A 134 7.40 12.20 6.63
C LEU A 134 7.66 13.69 6.33
N GLY A 135 8.18 14.02 5.15
CA GLY A 135 8.47 15.41 4.76
C GLY A 135 7.41 16.06 3.86
N GLY A 136 7.19 17.37 4.04
CA GLY A 136 6.24 18.15 3.24
C GLY A 136 4.78 18.02 3.68
N ASN A 137 4.53 17.40 4.84
CA ASN A 137 3.20 17.32 5.46
C ASN A 137 2.87 18.53 6.36
N GLY A 138 3.77 19.51 6.48
CA GLY A 138 3.47 20.78 7.17
C GLY A 138 3.50 20.73 8.70
N ALA A 139 4.23 19.77 9.31
CA ALA A 139 4.22 19.62 10.76
C ALA A 139 4.98 20.74 11.49
N SER A 140 6.04 21.30 10.89
CA SER A 140 6.72 22.52 11.36
C SER A 140 7.89 22.93 10.46
N LYS A 141 7.98 24.20 10.06
CA LYS A 141 9.14 24.79 9.33
C LYS A 141 10.51 24.52 9.98
N TYR A 142 10.57 24.21 11.28
CA TYR A 142 11.81 24.04 12.05
C TYR A 142 12.29 22.59 12.19
N LEU A 143 11.51 21.61 11.73
CA LEU A 143 11.92 20.20 11.75
C LEU A 143 12.48 19.80 10.38
N PRO A 144 13.77 19.49 10.25
CA PRO A 144 14.41 19.27 8.95
C PRO A 144 13.83 18.09 8.15
N THR A 145 13.28 17.06 8.80
CA THR A 145 12.63 15.91 8.16
C THR A 145 11.10 16.00 8.10
N PHE A 146 10.48 16.86 8.90
CA PHE A 146 9.01 17.03 9.02
C PHE A 146 8.52 18.42 8.58
N GLY A 147 9.36 19.13 7.82
CA GLY A 147 9.12 20.50 7.40
C GLY A 147 8.01 20.67 6.37
N ASP A 148 7.61 21.92 6.15
CA ASP A 148 6.60 22.32 5.14
C ASP A 148 7.04 22.01 3.70
N LYS A 149 8.33 21.75 3.49
CA LYS A 149 8.91 21.43 2.19
C LYS A 149 9.65 20.10 2.26
N PRO A 150 9.61 19.29 1.19
CA PRO A 150 10.40 18.08 1.09
C PRO A 150 11.88 18.43 1.00
N THR A 151 12.71 17.68 1.73
CA THR A 151 14.18 17.75 1.66
C THR A 151 14.69 17.31 0.28
N ASN A 152 15.94 17.66 -0.05
CA ASN A 152 16.57 17.20 -1.30
C ASN A 152 16.62 15.67 -1.39
N TYR A 153 16.92 15.00 -0.27
CA TYR A 153 16.84 13.54 -0.18
C TYR A 153 15.44 13.04 -0.54
N GLN A 154 14.38 13.58 0.07
CA GLN A 154 13.01 13.16 -0.23
C GLN A 154 12.62 13.39 -1.70
N LYS A 155 13.05 14.51 -2.30
CA LYS A 155 12.81 14.77 -3.73
C LYS A 155 13.53 13.75 -4.62
N GLU A 156 14.81 13.50 -4.35
CA GLU A 156 15.62 12.54 -5.11
C GLU A 156 15.04 11.13 -5.00
N MET A 157 14.71 10.70 -3.79
CA MET A 157 14.19 9.34 -3.53
C MET A 157 12.80 9.14 -4.10
N ASN A 158 11.89 10.12 -3.99
CA ASN A 158 10.59 10.03 -4.65
C ASN A 158 10.71 10.04 -6.17
N ALA A 159 11.64 10.82 -6.76
CA ALA A 159 11.89 10.82 -8.19
C ALA A 159 12.49 9.50 -8.68
N LYS A 160 13.45 8.94 -7.93
CA LYS A 160 14.05 7.64 -8.20
C LYS A 160 13.01 6.53 -8.13
N PHE A 161 12.18 6.53 -7.08
CA PHE A 161 11.08 5.59 -6.93
C PHE A 161 10.09 5.68 -8.10
N LEU A 162 9.62 6.88 -8.44
CA LEU A 162 8.65 7.04 -9.53
C LEU A 162 9.22 6.54 -10.86
N LYS A 163 10.50 6.81 -11.14
CA LYS A 163 11.19 6.31 -12.32
C LYS A 163 11.26 4.78 -12.35
N GLN A 164 11.49 4.14 -11.21
CA GLN A 164 11.55 2.68 -11.13
C GLN A 164 10.17 2.03 -11.29
N PHE A 165 9.13 2.61 -10.70
CA PHE A 165 7.79 2.02 -10.71
C PHE A 165 7.03 2.31 -12.02
N THR A 166 7.05 3.56 -12.49
CA THR A 166 6.27 4.00 -13.65
C THR A 166 7.09 4.14 -14.94
N GLY A 167 8.42 4.06 -14.84
CA GLY A 167 9.33 4.43 -15.94
C GLY A 167 9.49 5.94 -16.13
N ILE A 168 8.75 6.79 -15.41
CA ILE A 168 8.79 8.24 -15.59
C ILE A 168 9.95 8.86 -14.82
N GLY A 169 10.95 9.35 -15.56
CA GLY A 169 11.99 10.21 -15.01
C GLY A 169 11.48 11.63 -14.79
N LEU A 170 11.59 12.12 -13.56
CA LEU A 170 11.34 13.53 -13.27
C LEU A 170 12.60 14.36 -13.52
N GLN A 171 12.40 15.55 -14.06
CA GLN A 171 13.44 16.56 -14.20
C GLN A 171 13.09 17.77 -13.33
N GLU A 172 14.08 18.30 -12.65
CA GLU A 172 13.93 19.55 -11.93
C GLU A 172 13.64 20.67 -12.94
N ARG A 173 12.56 21.42 -12.69
CA ARG A 173 12.22 22.58 -13.51
C ARG A 173 12.99 23.78 -12.97
N ILE A 174 13.58 24.55 -13.88
CA ILE A 174 14.21 25.84 -13.55
C ILE A 174 13.13 26.86 -13.13
N ILE A 175 11.91 26.71 -13.66
CA ILE A 175 10.79 27.59 -13.40
C ILE A 175 9.88 26.98 -12.33
N ASN A 176 9.74 27.68 -11.21
CA ASN A 176 8.93 27.27 -10.07
C ASN A 176 7.52 27.88 -10.05
N ILE A 177 7.23 28.78 -10.98
CA ILE A 177 5.95 29.48 -11.09
C ILE A 177 5.45 29.32 -12.52
N VAL A 178 4.30 28.67 -12.68
CA VAL A 178 3.61 28.60 -13.96
C VAL A 178 2.63 29.75 -14.00
N ASP A 179 2.87 30.72 -14.88
CA ASP A 179 1.88 31.76 -15.15
C ASP A 179 0.74 31.13 -15.96
N ILE A 180 -0.44 31.11 -15.35
CA ILE A 180 -1.65 30.62 -16.00
C ILE A 180 -2.47 31.85 -16.36
N ASP A 181 -2.79 32.00 -17.64
CA ASP A 181 -3.71 33.05 -18.09
C ASP A 181 -5.06 32.85 -17.39
N GLN A 182 -5.32 33.73 -16.42
CA GLN A 182 -6.53 33.69 -15.64
C GLN A 182 -7.76 33.82 -16.53
N GLY A 183 -7.69 34.48 -17.69
CA GLY A 183 -8.80 34.60 -18.64
C GLY A 183 -9.32 33.27 -19.19
N LEU A 184 -8.46 32.24 -19.25
CA LEU A 184 -8.82 30.92 -19.75
C LEU A 184 -9.54 30.05 -18.72
N LEU A 185 -9.37 30.32 -17.43
CA LEU A 185 -9.92 29.50 -16.35
C LEU A 185 -11.42 29.76 -16.15
N LYS A 186 -12.25 28.73 -16.13
CA LYS A 186 -13.69 28.80 -15.91
C LYS A 186 -14.11 27.96 -14.69
N THR A 187 -15.27 28.27 -14.14
CA THR A 187 -15.88 27.45 -13.10
C THR A 187 -16.07 26.02 -13.61
N GLY A 188 -15.60 25.04 -12.85
CA GLY A 188 -15.65 23.63 -13.24
C GLY A 188 -14.37 23.11 -13.89
N ASP A 189 -13.41 23.99 -14.25
CA ASP A 189 -12.11 23.54 -14.74
C ASP A 189 -11.37 22.79 -13.63
N ILE A 190 -10.76 21.66 -14.00
CA ILE A 190 -10.03 20.80 -13.05
C ILE A 190 -8.54 21.05 -13.17
N LEU A 191 -7.92 21.39 -12.05
CA LEU A 191 -6.48 21.43 -11.87
C LEU A 191 -6.01 20.06 -11.41
N ILE A 192 -5.26 19.37 -12.26
CA ILE A 192 -4.63 18.08 -11.94
C ILE A 192 -3.16 18.31 -11.64
N GLY A 193 -2.73 17.90 -10.45
CA GLY A 193 -1.38 18.11 -9.95
C GLY A 193 -0.72 16.83 -9.47
N ARG A 194 0.61 16.84 -9.51
CA ARG A 194 1.44 15.86 -8.80
C ARG A 194 2.08 16.57 -7.61
N ARG A 195 1.56 16.32 -6.41
CA ARG A 195 2.24 16.69 -5.17
C ARG A 195 3.41 15.75 -4.95
N PHE A 196 4.53 16.34 -4.54
CA PHE A 196 5.80 15.64 -4.28
C PHE A 196 6.17 15.67 -2.80
N THR A 197 5.13 15.60 -1.96
CA THR A 197 5.20 15.69 -0.51
C THR A 197 4.50 14.49 0.09
N GLY A 198 4.89 14.11 1.29
CA GLY A 198 4.13 13.10 2.02
C GLY A 198 4.14 11.72 1.34
N ASP A 199 3.00 11.07 1.48
CA ASP A 199 2.57 9.81 0.86
C ASP A 199 2.11 9.96 -0.59
N ALA A 200 2.26 11.13 -1.21
CA ALA A 200 1.63 11.42 -2.50
C ALA A 200 2.12 10.49 -3.63
N THR A 201 3.37 10.03 -3.58
CA THR A 201 3.89 9.05 -4.56
C THR A 201 3.36 7.63 -4.31
N GLN A 202 2.98 7.31 -3.06
CA GLN A 202 2.29 6.07 -2.74
C GLN A 202 0.85 6.09 -3.27
N TRP A 203 0.13 7.21 -3.15
CA TRP A 203 -1.21 7.33 -3.74
C TRP A 203 -1.19 7.09 -5.25
N MET A 204 -0.22 7.66 -5.96
CA MET A 204 -0.03 7.39 -7.39
C MET A 204 0.16 5.90 -7.70
N LEU A 205 0.90 5.19 -6.86
CA LEU A 205 1.10 3.75 -6.97
C LEU A 205 -0.21 2.99 -6.76
N LEU A 206 -0.92 3.28 -5.67
CA LEU A 206 -2.15 2.57 -5.29
C LEU A 206 -3.30 2.83 -6.26
N GLU A 207 -3.36 4.02 -6.84
CA GLU A 207 -4.39 4.42 -7.80
C GLU A 207 -4.01 4.08 -9.25
N GLY A 208 -2.76 3.67 -9.52
CA GLY A 208 -2.24 3.48 -10.88
C GLY A 208 -2.18 4.78 -11.69
N GLY A 209 -2.16 5.93 -11.02
CA GLY A 209 -2.30 7.26 -11.61
C GLY A 209 -0.99 8.04 -11.75
N TYR A 210 -0.97 8.99 -12.68
CA TYR A 210 0.17 9.92 -12.86
C TYR A 210 0.03 11.23 -12.09
N ALA A 211 -1.08 11.42 -11.41
CA ALA A 211 -1.40 12.55 -10.56
C ALA A 211 -1.99 12.02 -9.25
N ASN A 212 -1.88 12.80 -8.18
CA ASN A 212 -2.34 12.42 -6.83
C ASN A 212 -3.13 13.55 -6.16
N HIS A 213 -3.42 14.61 -6.91
CA HIS A 213 -4.16 15.74 -6.40
C HIS A 213 -4.99 16.35 -7.51
N ALA A 214 -6.24 16.64 -7.19
CA ALA A 214 -7.14 17.37 -8.06
C ALA A 214 -7.80 18.49 -7.27
N ALA A 215 -7.98 19.64 -7.90
CA ALA A 215 -8.74 20.75 -7.37
C ALA A 215 -9.60 21.35 -8.48
N MET A 216 -10.65 22.08 -8.13
CA MET A 216 -11.56 22.68 -9.09
C MET A 216 -11.48 24.21 -9.04
N ILE A 217 -11.53 24.86 -10.19
CA ILE A 217 -11.68 26.31 -10.26
C ILE A 217 -13.12 26.71 -9.98
N PHE A 218 -13.29 27.73 -9.15
CA PHE A 218 -14.52 28.46 -8.97
C PHE A 218 -14.32 29.94 -9.30
N ALA A 219 -15.01 30.41 -10.33
CA ALA A 219 -14.96 31.78 -10.83
C ALA A 219 -16.39 32.37 -10.85
N PRO A 220 -16.84 33.04 -9.78
CA PRO A 220 -18.14 33.71 -9.76
C PRO A 220 -18.23 34.75 -10.88
N ALA A 221 -19.39 34.84 -11.53
CA ALA A 221 -19.61 35.69 -12.71
C ALA A 221 -19.25 37.17 -12.47
N ASP A 222 -19.48 37.68 -11.25
CA ASP A 222 -19.29 39.09 -10.90
C ASP A 222 -17.98 39.35 -10.11
N SER A 223 -17.11 38.35 -10.00
CA SER A 223 -15.88 38.44 -9.20
C SER A 223 -14.64 38.53 -10.09
N LYS A 224 -13.76 39.50 -9.81
CA LYS A 224 -12.39 39.52 -10.36
C LYS A 224 -11.47 38.48 -9.72
N LYS A 225 -11.90 37.87 -8.62
CA LYS A 225 -11.16 36.81 -7.91
C LYS A 225 -11.67 35.45 -8.34
N LYS A 226 -10.74 34.54 -8.61
CA LYS A 226 -11.00 33.12 -8.82
C LYS A 226 -10.49 32.35 -7.60
N TYR A 227 -11.15 31.25 -7.30
CA TYR A 227 -10.86 30.41 -6.16
C TYR A 227 -10.48 29.01 -6.66
N VAL A 228 -9.59 28.35 -5.92
CA VAL A 228 -9.30 26.93 -6.09
C VAL A 228 -10.03 26.23 -4.96
N LEU A 229 -11.06 25.47 -5.32
CA LEU A 229 -11.76 24.58 -4.41
C LEU A 229 -10.92 23.30 -4.31
N ASP A 230 -10.30 23.13 -3.15
CA ASP A 230 -9.47 21.99 -2.81
C ASP A 230 -10.12 21.23 -1.65
N CYS A 231 -10.02 19.91 -1.64
CA CYS A 231 -10.38 19.11 -0.48
C CYS A 231 -9.20 19.14 0.49
N PRO A 232 -9.28 19.83 1.64
CA PRO A 232 -8.20 19.78 2.60
C PRO A 232 -8.04 18.34 3.11
N ARG A 233 -6.80 17.97 3.44
CA ARG A 233 -6.46 16.67 4.05
C ARG A 233 -7.28 16.37 5.31
N ASP A 234 -7.85 17.40 5.94
CA ASP A 234 -8.68 17.34 7.16
C ASP A 234 -10.18 17.31 6.84
N ALA A 235 -10.61 16.54 5.83
CA ALA A 235 -12.03 16.27 5.58
C ALA A 235 -12.59 15.29 6.63
N GLY A 236 -12.65 15.77 7.88
CA GLY A 236 -13.15 15.06 9.04
C GLY A 236 -13.91 16.00 9.96
N GLN A 237 -14.78 16.86 9.41
CA GLN A 237 -15.95 17.44 10.09
C GLN A 237 -16.76 18.27 9.09
N PHE A 238 -17.61 17.59 8.31
CA PHE A 238 -18.84 18.23 7.84
C PHE A 238 -19.74 18.33 9.07
N ASN A 239 -19.80 19.51 9.70
CA ASN A 239 -20.81 19.81 10.69
C ASN A 239 -21.93 20.57 9.96
N PRO A 240 -23.01 19.89 9.54
CA PRO A 240 -24.14 20.58 8.95
C PRO A 240 -24.83 21.38 10.06
N GLN A 241 -24.60 22.69 10.07
CA GLN A 241 -25.55 23.62 10.67
C GLN A 241 -26.57 24.02 9.62
#